data_AF-A0A2V1IR42-F1
#
_entry.id   AF-A0A2V1IR42-F1
#
_cell.length_a   1.000
_cell.length_b   1.000
_cell.length_c   1.000
_cell.angle_alpha   90.00
_cell.angle_beta   90.00
_cell.angle_gamma   90.00
#
_symmetry.space_group_name_H-M   'P 1'
#
loop_
_entity.id
_entity.type
_entity.pdbx_description
1 polymer ?
#
loop_
_entity_poly.entity_id
_entity_poly.type
_entity_poly.pdbx_seq_one_letter_code
_entity_poly.pdbx_strand_id
1 'polypeptide(L)' 'MTFNELNCKLMKAHVLMGVGTGIGAALAEAYGLRSPLIIGVLTGLLFSMHAYRPCVKVLIAEYKRLKSKQEQEDEKKDIS' A
#
# COMPACT_ATOMS: atom_id res chain seq x y z
N MET A 1 5.44 -15.04 2.22
CA MET A 1 4.09 -14.58 1.88
C MET A 1 3.87 -14.88 0.41
N THR A 2 2.83 -15.63 0.09
CA THR A 2 2.48 -15.89 -1.31
C THR A 2 1.88 -14.65 -1.96
N PHE A 3 1.88 -14.56 -3.29
CA PHE A 3 1.25 -13.44 -4.01
C PHE A 3 -0.23 -13.29 -3.66
N ASN A 4 -0.93 -14.40 -3.45
CA ASN A 4 -2.35 -14.39 -3.10
C ASN A 4 -2.59 -13.84 -1.68
N GLU A 5 -1.73 -14.17 -0.72
CA GLU A 5 -1.76 -13.56 0.62
C GLU A 5 -1.45 -12.06 0.59
N LEU A 6 -0.51 -11.64 -0.27
CA LEU A 6 -0.19 -10.22 -0.46
C LEU A 6 -1.39 -9.46 -1.00
N ASN A 7 -2.04 -9.99 -2.04
CA ASN A 7 -3.24 -9.40 -2.64
C ASN A 7 -4.39 -9.31 -1.62
N CYS A 8 -4.63 -10.39 -0.86
CA CYS A 8 -5.65 -10.40 0.19
C CYS A 8 -5.37 -9.33 1.27
N LYS A 9 -4.13 -9.21 1.75
CA LYS A 9 -3.77 -8.19 2.74
C LYS A 9 -3.86 -6.77 2.19
N LEU A 10 -3.53 -6.58 0.91
CA LEU A 10 -3.63 -5.29 0.24
C LEU A 10 -5.09 -4.87 0.02
N MET A 11 -5.96 -5.82 -0.31
CA MET A 11 -7.41 -5.59 -0.36
C MET A 11 -7.95 -5.22 1.03
N LYS A 12 -7.55 -5.96 2.08
CA LYS A 12 -7.92 -5.63 3.46
C LYS A 12 -7.44 -4.24 3.87
N ALA A 13 -6.22 -3.85 3.49
CA ALA A 13 -5.67 -2.52 3.75
C ALA A 13 -6.49 -1.42 3.04
N HIS A 14 -6.95 -1.64 1.81
CA HIS A 14 -7.84 -0.72 1.09
C HIS A 14 -9.20 -0.57 1.78
N VAL A 15 -9.80 -1.67 2.24
CA VAL A 15 -11.07 -1.61 3.00
C VAL A 15 -10.88 -0.79 4.28
N LEU A 16 -9.81 -1.03 5.04
CA LEU A 16 -9.45 -0.23 6.21
C LEU A 16 -9.24 1.25 5.88
N MET A 17 -8.63 1.55 4.74
CA MET A 17 -8.42 2.92 4.28
C MET A 17 -9.75 3.61 3.98
N GLY A 18 -10.67 2.94 3.29
CA GLY A 18 -12.00 3.46 2.99
C GLY A 18 -12.81 3.74 4.26
N VAL A 19 -12.81 2.80 5.21
CA VAL A 19 -13.51 2.96 6.50
C VAL A 19 -12.94 4.14 7.29
N GLY A 20 -11.62 4.20 7.47
CA GLY A 20 -10.99 5.32 8.18
C GLY A 20 -11.20 6.66 7.47
N THR A 21 -11.29 6.66 6.14
CA THR A 21 -11.60 7.87 5.35
C THR A 21 -12.99 8.38 5.63
N GLY A 22 -14.00 7.51 5.60
CA GLY A 22 -15.38 7.88 5.90
C GLY A 22 -15.53 8.42 7.33
N ILE A 23 -14.91 7.75 8.32
CA ILE A 23 -14.93 8.21 9.72
C ILE A 23 -14.27 9.58 9.87
N GLY A 24 -13.07 9.77 9.29
CA GLY A 24 -12.35 11.03 9.39
C GLY A 24 -13.07 12.19 8.71
N ALA A 25 -13.71 11.95 7.57
CA ALA A 25 -14.50 12.96 6.87
C ALA A 25 -15.75 13.33 7.66
N ALA A 26 -16.51 12.35 8.18
CA ALA A 26 -17.70 12.59 8.98
C ALA A 26 -17.39 13.37 10.27
N LEU A 27 -16.29 13.04 10.95
CA LEU A 27 -15.82 13.82 12.09
C LEU A 27 -15.46 15.25 11.68
N ALA A 28 -14.67 15.41 10.62
CA ALA A 28 -14.27 16.73 10.17
C ALA A 28 -15.45 17.63 9.77
N GLU A 29 -16.50 17.05 9.16
CA GLU A 29 -17.77 17.75 8.90
C GLU A 29 -18.49 18.13 10.20
N ALA A 30 -18.60 17.19 11.15
CA ALA A 30 -19.26 17.44 12.43
C ALA A 30 -18.58 18.54 13.27
N TYR A 31 -17.26 18.68 13.14
CA TYR A 31 -16.46 19.71 13.82
C TYR A 31 -16.28 20.99 12.98
N GLY A 32 -16.91 21.10 11.80
CA GLY A 32 -16.84 22.29 10.96
C GLY A 32 -15.45 22.59 10.38
N LEU A 33 -14.61 21.55 10.19
CA LEU A 33 -13.27 21.72 9.62
C LEU A 33 -13.35 22.06 8.13
N ARG A 34 -12.45 22.95 7.70
CA ARG A 34 -12.45 23.54 6.34
C ARG A 34 -12.22 22.53 5.21
N SER A 35 -11.65 21.36 5.49
CA SER A 35 -11.33 20.36 4.47
C SER A 35 -11.54 18.93 4.96
N PRO A 36 -12.81 18.47 5.03
CA PRO A 36 -13.15 17.15 5.54
C PRO A 36 -12.52 16.00 4.76
N LEU A 37 -12.38 16.16 3.44
CA LEU A 37 -11.73 15.17 2.59
C LEU A 37 -10.27 14.93 2.97
N ILE A 38 -9.52 15.98 3.30
CA ILE A 38 -8.10 15.87 3.67
C ILE A 38 -7.99 15.11 4.99
N ILE A 39 -8.80 15.47 5.98
CA ILE A 39 -8.83 14.80 7.28
C ILE A 39 -9.28 13.34 7.15
N GLY A 40 -10.28 13.08 6.32
CA GLY A 40 -10.69 11.73 5.94
C GLY A 40 -9.52 10.92 5.41
N VAL A 41 -8.90 11.38 4.32
CA VAL A 41 -7.78 10.66 3.68
C VAL A 41 -6.64 10.41 4.67
N LEU A 42 -6.27 11.39 5.49
CA LEU A 42 -5.25 11.22 6.53
C LEU A 42 -5.64 10.17 7.57
N THR A 43 -6.89 10.18 8.02
CA THR A 43 -7.41 9.19 8.99
C THR A 43 -7.43 7.78 8.38
N GLY A 44 -7.86 7.65 7.12
CA GLY A 44 -7.82 6.40 6.37
C GLY A 44 -6.40 5.86 6.17
N LEU A 45 -5.44 6.74 5.86
CA LEU A 45 -4.03 6.39 5.79
C LEU A 45 -3.52 5.86 7.13
N LEU A 46 -3.79 6.55 8.23
CA LEU A 46 -3.36 6.11 9.57
C LEU A 46 -3.93 4.74 9.94
N PHE A 47 -5.21 4.50 9.66
CA PHE A 47 -5.88 3.22 9.91
C PHE A 47 -5.30 2.06 9.09
N SER A 48 -4.91 2.32 7.84
CA SER A 48 -4.43 1.30 6.92
C SER A 48 -2.90 1.13 6.92
N MET A 49 -2.14 2.07 7.50
CA MET A 49 -0.67 2.11 7.43
C MET A 49 -0.01 0.85 8.00
N HIS A 50 -0.54 0.30 9.11
CA HIS A 50 -0.02 -0.94 9.67
C HIS A 50 -0.21 -2.12 8.71
N ALA A 51 -1.34 -2.19 7.99
CA ALA A 51 -1.62 -3.24 7.03
C ALA A 51 -0.79 -3.08 5.75
N TYR A 52 -0.51 -1.85 5.31
CA TYR A 52 0.33 -1.59 4.14
C TYR A 52 1.82 -1.89 4.36
N ARG A 53 2.35 -1.62 5.55
CA ARG A 53 3.79 -1.78 5.87
C ARG A 53 4.39 -3.13 5.42
N PRO A 54 3.82 -4.29 5.80
CA PRO A 54 4.35 -5.58 5.38
C PRO A 54 4.19 -5.81 3.87
N CYS A 55 3.10 -5.32 3.26
CA CYS A 55 2.85 -5.47 1.83
C CYS A 55 3.91 -4.71 1.00
N VAL A 56 4.21 -3.47 1.37
CA VAL A 56 5.23 -2.65 0.71
C VAL A 56 6.63 -3.28 0.83
N LYS A 57 6.98 -3.84 2.00
CA LYS A 57 8.26 -4.55 2.16
C LYS A 57 8.40 -5.73 1.21
N VAL A 58 7.36 -6.56 1.10
CA VAL A 58 7.35 -7.71 0.18
C VAL A 58 7.45 -7.24 -1.26
N LEU A 59 6.71 -6.19 -1.64
CA LEU A 59 6.73 -5.63 -2.99
C LEU A 59 8.12 -5.12 -3.38
N ILE A 60 8.81 -4.42 -2.47
CA ILE A 60 10.18 -3.93 -2.67
C ILE A 60 11.16 -5.11 -2.81
N ALA A 61 11.00 -6.15 -1.99
CA ALA A 61 11.86 -7.33 -2.04
C ALA A 61 11.70 -8.08 -3.37
N GLU A 62 10.46 -8.28 -3.84
CA GLU A 62 10.19 -8.91 -5.14
C GLU A 62 10.69 -8.06 -6.30
N TYR A 63 10.52 -6.74 -6.24
CA TYR A 63 11.06 -5.84 -7.26
C TYR A 63 12.59 -5.96 -7.37
N LYS A 64 13.31 -5.99 -6.24
CA LYS A 64 14.77 -6.19 -6.22
C LYS A 64 15.15 -7.55 -6.82
N ARG A 65 14.43 -8.62 -6.48
CA ARG A 65 14.67 -9.98 -7.01
C ARG A 65 14.47 -10.05 -8.52
N LEU A 66 13.41 -9.44 -9.03
CA LEU A 66 13.13 -9.38 -10.47
C LEU A 66 14.21 -8.59 -11.21
N LYS A 67 14.60 -7.43 -10.66
CA LYS A 67 15.68 -6.61 -11.22
C LYS A 67 17.01 -7.37 -11.30
N SER A 68 17.43 -8.04 -10.23
CA SER A 68 18.68 -8.83 -10.24
C SER A 68 18.63 -10.01 -11.21
N LYS A 69 17.45 -10.60 -11.43
CA LYS A 69 17.29 -11.70 -12.37
C LYS A 69 17.41 -11.22 -13.82
N GLN A 70 16.87 -10.04 -14.12
CA GLN A 70 16.99 -9.41 -15.42
C GLN A 70 18.47 -9.07 -15.74
N GLU A 71 19.19 -8.48 -14.78
CA GLU A 71 20.62 -8.17 -14.93
C GLU A 71 21.47 -9.41 -15.25
N GLN A 72 21.19 -10.56 -14.62
CA GLN A 72 21.87 -11.83 -14.90
C GLN A 72 21.50 -12.45 -16.25
N GLU A 73 20.23 -12.30 -16.68
CA GLU A 73 19.78 -12.77 -18.00
C GLU A 73 20.40 -11.94 -19.13
N ASP A 74 20.60 -10.65 -18.93
CA ASP A 74 21.28 -9.75 -19.87
C ASP A 74 22.79 -10.05 -19.94
N GLU A 75 23.47 -10.21 -18.79
CA GLU A 75 24.90 -10.58 -18.75
C GLU A 75 25.18 -11.95 -19.41
N LYS A 76 24.27 -12.91 -19.28
CA LYS A 76 24.38 -14.22 -19.92
C LYS A 76 24.21 -14.17 -21.45
N LYS A 77 23.51 -13.15 -21.98
CA LYS A 77 23.36 -12.95 -23.43
C LYS A 77 24.55 -12.25 -24.07
N ASP A 78 25.25 -11.38 -23.34
CA ASP A 78 26.46 -10.72 -23.84
C ASP A 78 27.68 -11.67 -23.91
N ILE A 79 27.65 -12.80 -23.18
CA ILE A 79 28.74 -13.79 -23.13
C ILE A 79 28.51 -14.97 -24.12
N SER A 80 27.31 -15.11 -24.69
CA SER A 80 26.92 -16.19 -25.61
C SER A 80 26.96 -15.77 -27.08
#